data_AF-A0A7C7A4L2-F1
#
_entry.id   AF-A0A7C7A4L2-F1
#
_cell.length_a   1.000
_cell.length_b   1.000
_cell.length_c   1.000
_cell.angle_alpha   90.00
_cell.angle_beta   90.00
_cell.angle_gamma   90.00
#
_symmetry.space_group_name_H-M   'P 1'
#
loop_
_entity.id
_entity.type
_entity.pdbx_description
1 polymer ?
#
loop_
_entity_poly.entity_id
_entity_poly.type
_entity_poly.pdbx_seq_one_letter_code
_entity_poly.pdbx_strand_id
1 'polypeptide(L)'
;SIRGVVGKVLLDSDGNVPVPGYEFWEQTQTASGNTAHINKHLFMSDEDANALNVPFQMVAKSSILKLTLENIPDMTLTKILWKTEESLNGYTHWAALNVTPTTITQTNNSYTAYLAFPPCDMVLGAGGRVKVMLIGLAKSYEWVSGQISAGKTYLPGKRYTATVNMGWSTAKTEFTFAINPNKNTNYQIKLKETTTTVPADLTIYWGEGQPQTISANTQITNGILASHYYDTKGERIITIYSAQGEPTLKQMPQLTFQDDNWLTAVLTPFPNFGPTATDFSWCFSSCENLTHIPAGLFHNNTLINDFEGCCYHCTYLYIKPGLFPAEGSNFFANRGDMNWSNCFNKVGEKLANAGTAPPLWTYGRGGNKWTYTDCFKGAIRLTNYSSIPASWGGGGQ
;
A
#
# COMPACT_ATOMS: atom_id res chain seq x y z
N SER A 1 4.79 27.39 -24.61
CA SER A 1 5.72 28.07 -23.68
C SER A 1 5.64 27.36 -22.35
N ILE A 2 6.55 26.45 -22.07
CA ILE A 2 6.68 25.83 -20.75
C ILE A 2 7.61 26.76 -19.97
N ARG A 3 7.06 27.56 -19.06
CA ARG A 3 7.87 28.32 -18.11
C ARG A 3 8.37 27.34 -17.05
N GLY A 4 9.61 26.89 -17.17
CA GLY A 4 10.27 26.12 -16.13
C GLY A 4 10.53 27.01 -14.92
N VAL A 5 9.94 26.64 -13.77
CA VAL A 5 10.40 27.15 -12.47
C VAL A 5 11.72 26.46 -12.18
N VAL A 6 12.78 27.23 -11.95
CA VAL A 6 14.09 26.72 -11.52
C VAL A 6 13.94 26.19 -10.09
N GLY A 7 13.50 24.96 -9.96
CA GLY A 7 13.61 24.17 -8.74
C GLY A 7 15.04 23.63 -8.62
N LYS A 8 15.59 23.65 -7.41
CA LYS A 8 16.86 22.98 -7.08
C LYS A 8 16.75 21.51 -7.51
N VAL A 9 17.69 21.03 -8.34
CA VAL A 9 17.81 19.59 -8.63
C VAL A 9 18.19 18.91 -7.32
N LEU A 10 17.25 18.16 -6.74
CA LEU A 10 17.52 17.28 -5.62
C LEU A 10 18.12 16.00 -6.21
N LEU A 11 19.29 15.58 -5.74
CA LEU A 11 19.90 14.30 -6.08
C LEU A 11 19.77 13.38 -4.86
N ASP A 12 19.66 12.08 -5.07
CA ASP A 12 19.79 11.10 -3.98
C ASP A 12 21.25 11.02 -3.48
N SER A 13 21.51 10.18 -2.47
CA SER A 13 22.86 10.01 -1.90
C SER A 13 23.90 9.48 -2.89
N ASP A 14 23.43 8.90 -4.00
CA ASP A 14 24.27 8.29 -5.05
C ASP A 14 24.39 9.22 -6.27
N GLY A 15 23.82 10.43 -6.22
CA GLY A 15 23.92 11.44 -7.27
C GLY A 15 22.89 11.30 -8.39
N ASN A 16 21.87 10.45 -8.24
CA ASN A 16 20.82 10.27 -9.25
C ASN A 16 19.69 11.28 -9.05
N VAL A 17 19.01 11.65 -10.13
CA VAL A 17 17.73 12.37 -10.05
C VAL A 17 16.71 11.41 -9.40
N PRO A 18 16.17 11.71 -8.20
CA PRO A 18 15.23 10.83 -7.55
C PRO A 18 14.00 10.68 -8.45
N VAL A 19 13.58 9.42 -8.65
CA VAL A 19 12.25 9.10 -9.16
C VAL A 19 11.25 9.90 -8.31
N PRO A 20 10.17 10.48 -8.89
CA PRO A 20 9.13 11.10 -8.09
C PRO A 20 8.75 10.15 -6.96
N GLY A 21 8.58 10.65 -5.74
CA GLY A 21 8.44 9.82 -4.54
C GLY A 21 7.24 8.85 -4.61
N TYR A 22 6.88 8.22 -3.48
CA TYR A 22 5.81 7.21 -3.39
C TYR A 22 4.51 7.51 -4.18
N GLU A 23 4.15 8.79 -4.39
CA GLU A 23 3.03 9.22 -5.25
C GLU A 23 3.07 8.62 -6.68
N PHE A 24 4.25 8.30 -7.19
CA PHE A 24 4.42 7.71 -8.51
C PHE A 24 3.92 6.27 -8.60
N TRP A 25 4.22 5.49 -7.57
CA TRP A 25 3.87 4.08 -7.47
C TRP A 25 2.41 3.86 -7.10
N GLU A 26 1.76 4.88 -6.54
CA GLU A 26 0.37 4.83 -6.16
C GLU A 26 -0.44 6.01 -6.69
N GLN A 27 -1.02 5.82 -7.88
CA GLN A 27 -1.77 6.83 -8.61
C GLN A 27 -3.24 6.84 -8.23
N THR A 28 -3.99 7.86 -8.66
CA THR A 28 -5.45 7.95 -8.43
C THR A 28 -6.19 8.35 -9.69
N GLN A 29 -7.06 7.46 -10.19
CA GLN A 29 -7.93 7.72 -11.33
C GLN A 29 -9.38 7.88 -10.87
N THR A 30 -10.03 8.98 -11.25
CA THR A 30 -11.36 9.33 -10.72
C THR A 30 -12.53 8.63 -11.41
N ALA A 31 -12.32 8.12 -12.63
CA ALA A 31 -13.33 7.37 -13.39
C ALA A 31 -12.66 6.44 -14.40
N SER A 32 -13.35 5.38 -14.82
CA SER A 32 -12.87 4.49 -15.89
C SER A 32 -12.49 5.31 -17.14
N GLY A 33 -11.32 5.06 -17.69
CA GLY A 33 -10.81 5.75 -18.87
C GLY A 33 -10.25 7.16 -18.63
N ASN A 34 -10.35 7.71 -17.42
CA ASN A 34 -9.81 9.03 -17.11
C ASN A 34 -8.27 9.02 -17.07
N THR A 35 -7.63 10.03 -17.64
CA THR A 35 -6.16 10.16 -17.68
C THR A 35 -5.65 11.42 -16.98
N ALA A 36 -6.50 12.12 -16.24
CA ALA A 36 -6.18 13.44 -15.70
C ALA A 36 -5.04 13.38 -14.68
N HIS A 37 -4.83 12.26 -14.00
CA HIS A 37 -3.74 12.06 -13.05
C HIS A 37 -2.39 11.85 -13.72
N ILE A 38 -2.36 11.25 -14.93
CA ILE A 38 -1.12 10.84 -15.59
C ILE A 38 -0.15 12.00 -15.76
N ASN A 39 -0.63 13.22 -15.99
CA ASN A 39 0.23 14.39 -16.17
C ASN A 39 1.10 14.72 -14.93
N LYS A 40 0.74 14.25 -13.74
CA LYS A 40 1.52 14.40 -12.49
C LYS A 40 2.56 13.31 -12.31
N HIS A 41 2.46 12.23 -13.09
CA HIS A 41 3.30 11.04 -12.98
C HIS A 41 4.06 10.78 -14.29
N LEU A 42 4.27 11.82 -15.10
CA LEU A 42 5.23 11.77 -16.20
C LEU A 42 6.43 12.60 -15.81
N PHE A 43 7.60 11.96 -15.80
CA PHE A 43 8.86 12.63 -15.56
C PHE A 43 9.89 12.36 -16.66
N MET A 44 10.75 13.34 -16.81
CA MET A 44 11.88 13.37 -17.73
C MET A 44 13.08 13.88 -16.94
N SER A 45 14.28 13.38 -17.23
CA SER A 45 15.52 13.89 -16.66
C SER A 45 16.59 13.98 -17.74
N ASP A 46 17.51 14.92 -17.53
CA ASP A 46 18.84 14.88 -18.13
C ASP A 46 19.79 14.37 -17.04
N GLU A 47 20.47 13.27 -17.32
CA GLU A 47 21.39 12.62 -16.37
C GLU A 47 22.86 12.87 -16.74
N ASP A 48 23.12 13.50 -17.88
CA ASP A 48 24.47 13.82 -18.31
C ASP A 48 24.97 15.09 -17.61
N ALA A 49 26.19 15.02 -17.07
CA ALA A 49 26.86 16.17 -16.48
C ALA A 49 27.30 17.16 -17.58
N ASN A 50 26.38 18.05 -17.94
CA ASN A 50 26.58 19.04 -18.98
C ASN A 50 27.19 20.34 -18.41
N ALA A 51 28.11 20.96 -19.17
CA ALA A 51 28.60 22.30 -18.84
C ALA A 51 27.45 23.32 -18.90
N LEU A 52 27.52 24.41 -18.13
CA LEU A 52 26.44 25.41 -18.01
C LEU A 52 26.01 26.06 -19.33
N ASN A 53 26.85 25.99 -20.36
CA ASN A 53 26.60 26.52 -21.70
C ASN A 53 26.04 25.50 -22.69
N VAL A 54 25.84 24.24 -22.27
CA VAL A 54 25.26 23.17 -23.07
C VAL A 54 23.76 23.07 -22.72
N PRO A 55 22.85 23.09 -23.71
CA PRO A 55 21.43 22.86 -23.47
C PRO A 55 21.18 21.47 -22.86
N PHE A 56 20.36 21.40 -21.82
CA PHE A 56 19.94 20.11 -21.26
C PHE A 56 19.07 19.32 -22.24
N GLN A 57 19.21 17.99 -22.26
CA GLN A 57 18.41 17.06 -23.05
C GLN A 57 17.44 16.30 -22.14
N MET A 58 16.19 16.77 -22.07
CA MET A 58 15.17 16.06 -21.28
C MET A 58 14.80 14.74 -21.95
N VAL A 59 15.18 13.62 -21.34
CA VAL A 59 14.81 12.28 -21.80
C VAL A 59 13.66 11.75 -20.94
N ALA A 60 12.63 11.17 -21.57
CA ALA A 60 11.55 10.53 -20.83
C ALA A 60 12.08 9.35 -19.99
N LYS A 61 11.66 9.28 -18.74
CA LYS A 61 12.03 8.21 -17.80
C LYS A 61 10.84 7.38 -17.33
N SER A 62 9.64 7.85 -17.62
CA SER A 62 8.37 7.17 -17.36
C SER A 62 7.74 6.64 -18.65
N SER A 63 6.86 5.65 -18.51
CA SER A 63 5.96 5.19 -19.57
C SER A 63 4.53 5.08 -19.04
N ILE A 64 3.57 4.86 -19.94
CA ILE A 64 2.16 4.68 -19.59
C ILE A 64 1.72 3.27 -19.95
N LEU A 65 1.01 2.60 -19.07
CA LEU A 65 0.28 1.37 -19.32
C LEU A 65 -1.22 1.69 -19.32
N LYS A 66 -1.91 1.33 -20.41
CA LYS A 66 -3.37 1.21 -20.47
C LYS A 66 -3.74 -0.25 -20.22
N LEU A 67 -4.40 -0.53 -19.10
CA LEU A 67 -5.01 -1.81 -18.79
C LEU A 67 -6.50 -1.76 -19.11
N THR A 68 -6.95 -2.63 -20.01
CA THR A 68 -8.37 -2.87 -20.28
C THR A 68 -8.79 -4.11 -19.52
N LEU A 69 -9.62 -3.93 -18.49
CA LEU A 69 -10.11 -5.01 -17.64
C LEU A 69 -11.56 -5.28 -18.03
N GLU A 70 -11.89 -6.50 -18.39
CA GLU A 70 -13.22 -6.90 -18.84
C GLU A 70 -13.70 -8.13 -18.07
N ASN A 71 -15.00 -8.39 -18.12
CA ASN A 71 -15.64 -9.52 -17.42
C ASN A 71 -15.32 -9.57 -15.93
N ILE A 72 -15.17 -8.40 -15.30
CA ILE A 72 -14.93 -8.24 -13.87
C ILE A 72 -16.18 -8.69 -13.10
N PRO A 73 -16.06 -9.58 -12.11
CA PRO A 73 -17.20 -9.95 -11.26
C PRO A 73 -17.74 -8.78 -10.42
N ASP A 74 -19.00 -8.89 -9.99
CA ASP A 74 -19.67 -7.84 -9.21
C ASP A 74 -18.87 -7.42 -7.96
N MET A 75 -18.52 -6.14 -7.87
CA MET A 75 -17.76 -5.57 -6.77
C MET A 75 -17.88 -4.05 -6.70
N THR A 76 -17.48 -3.47 -5.57
CA THR A 76 -17.15 -2.04 -5.50
C THR A 76 -15.64 -1.90 -5.54
N LEU A 77 -15.09 -1.61 -6.71
CA LEU A 77 -13.66 -1.45 -6.95
C LEU A 77 -13.14 -0.18 -6.29
N THR A 78 -12.03 -0.27 -5.57
CA THR A 78 -11.37 0.86 -4.90
C THR A 78 -9.89 0.97 -5.26
N LYS A 79 -9.26 -0.14 -5.65
CA LYS A 79 -7.84 -0.14 -6.03
C LYS A 79 -7.53 -1.27 -7.01
N ILE A 80 -6.58 -1.01 -7.90
CA ILE A 80 -6.00 -1.98 -8.83
C ILE A 80 -4.51 -2.06 -8.48
N LEU A 81 -4.00 -3.26 -8.25
CA LEU A 81 -2.58 -3.51 -8.02
C LEU A 81 -2.04 -4.33 -9.20
N TRP A 82 -1.01 -3.81 -9.85
CA TRP A 82 -0.29 -4.47 -10.92
C TRP A 82 1.07 -4.91 -10.40
N LYS A 83 1.35 -6.22 -10.45
CA LYS A 83 2.62 -6.82 -10.03
C LYS A 83 3.30 -7.53 -11.21
N THR A 84 4.63 -7.46 -11.30
CA THR A 84 5.43 -8.20 -12.29
C THR A 84 6.52 -8.99 -11.59
N GLU A 85 6.78 -10.22 -12.05
CA GLU A 85 7.88 -11.05 -11.53
C GLU A 85 9.03 -11.13 -12.55
N GLU A 86 10.28 -11.01 -12.12
CA GLU A 86 11.46 -11.21 -12.98
C GLU A 86 11.68 -12.69 -13.34
N SER A 87 11.28 -13.60 -12.48
CA SER A 87 11.28 -15.03 -12.69
C SER A 87 10.16 -15.65 -11.86
N LEU A 88 9.85 -16.93 -12.03
CA LEU A 88 8.81 -17.57 -11.22
C LEU A 88 9.11 -17.40 -9.72
N ASN A 89 8.24 -16.68 -9.00
CA ASN A 89 8.40 -16.33 -7.58
C ASN A 89 9.64 -15.47 -7.25
N GLY A 90 10.28 -14.88 -8.28
CA GLY A 90 11.45 -14.02 -8.12
C GLY A 90 11.11 -12.61 -7.67
N TYR A 91 12.05 -11.68 -7.90
CA TYR A 91 11.86 -10.26 -7.62
C TYR A 91 10.56 -9.77 -8.22
N THR A 92 9.70 -9.27 -7.34
CA THR A 92 8.38 -8.77 -7.70
C THR A 92 8.38 -7.25 -7.60
N HIS A 93 7.95 -6.59 -8.67
CA HIS A 93 7.76 -5.15 -8.75
C HIS A 93 6.27 -4.82 -8.73
N TRP A 94 5.90 -3.58 -8.41
CA TRP A 94 4.49 -3.21 -8.30
C TRP A 94 4.20 -1.78 -8.72
N ALA A 95 2.98 -1.56 -9.21
CA ALA A 95 2.37 -0.24 -9.30
C ALA A 95 0.88 -0.36 -8.92
N ALA A 96 0.35 0.65 -8.24
CA ALA A 96 -1.03 0.69 -7.80
C ALA A 96 -1.78 1.86 -8.41
N LEU A 97 -3.03 1.61 -8.79
CA LEU A 97 -4.01 2.62 -9.16
C LEU A 97 -5.14 2.59 -8.16
N ASN A 98 -5.27 3.64 -7.37
CA ASN A 98 -6.50 3.86 -6.65
C ASN A 98 -7.56 4.38 -7.59
N VAL A 99 -8.79 3.98 -7.33
CA VAL A 99 -9.94 4.45 -8.07
C VAL A 99 -10.94 5.04 -7.10
N THR A 100 -11.66 6.08 -7.53
CA THR A 100 -12.88 6.46 -6.81
C THR A 100 -13.78 5.23 -6.73
N PRO A 101 -14.36 4.90 -5.55
CA PRO A 101 -15.19 3.70 -5.39
C PRO A 101 -16.19 3.56 -6.54
N THR A 102 -16.00 2.52 -7.35
CA THR A 102 -16.75 2.30 -8.59
C THR A 102 -17.49 0.98 -8.48
N THR A 103 -18.82 1.04 -8.57
CA THR A 103 -19.65 -0.18 -8.62
C THR A 103 -19.53 -0.81 -10.00
N ILE A 104 -19.02 -2.04 -10.02
CA ILE A 104 -18.93 -2.91 -11.17
C ILE A 104 -20.06 -3.93 -11.07
N THR A 105 -20.83 -4.09 -12.16
CA THR A 105 -21.98 -5.00 -12.23
C THR A 105 -21.86 -5.90 -13.44
N GLN A 106 -22.65 -6.97 -13.51
CA GLN A 106 -22.68 -7.88 -14.66
C GLN A 106 -22.91 -7.18 -16.00
N THR A 107 -23.68 -6.09 -16.03
CA THR A 107 -23.98 -5.31 -17.24
C THR A 107 -22.94 -4.23 -17.54
N ASN A 108 -22.14 -3.84 -16.55
CA ASN A 108 -21.03 -2.89 -16.68
C ASN A 108 -19.79 -3.47 -15.99
N ASN A 109 -19.24 -4.51 -16.61
CA ASN A 109 -18.23 -5.39 -16.04
C ASN A 109 -16.80 -5.05 -16.51
N SER A 110 -16.56 -3.79 -16.91
CA SER A 110 -15.28 -3.36 -17.45
C SER A 110 -14.72 -2.12 -16.77
N TYR A 111 -13.39 -2.01 -16.75
CA TYR A 111 -12.68 -0.84 -16.27
C TYR A 111 -11.43 -0.59 -17.11
N THR A 112 -11.26 0.63 -17.60
CA THR A 112 -10.03 1.05 -18.29
C THR A 112 -9.16 1.83 -17.30
N ALA A 113 -8.00 1.27 -16.95
CA ALA A 113 -7.03 1.85 -16.04
C ALA A 113 -5.82 2.43 -16.81
N TYR A 114 -5.35 3.60 -16.40
CA TYR A 114 -4.10 4.16 -16.86
C TYR A 114 -3.12 4.31 -15.70
N LEU A 115 -1.91 3.78 -15.88
CA LEU A 115 -0.82 3.85 -14.93
C LEU A 115 0.42 4.42 -15.61
N ALA A 116 1.00 5.48 -15.06
CA ALA A 116 2.41 5.77 -15.33
C ALA A 116 3.29 4.76 -14.56
N PHE A 117 4.47 4.43 -15.06
CA PHE A 117 5.40 3.54 -14.34
C PHE A 117 6.84 3.78 -14.79
N PRO A 118 7.86 3.40 -14.00
CA PRO A 118 9.25 3.55 -14.37
C PRO A 118 9.69 2.25 -15.07
N PRO A 119 10.05 2.30 -16.36
CA PRO A 119 10.28 1.07 -17.13
C PRO A 119 11.45 0.23 -16.65
N CYS A 120 12.44 0.85 -15.99
CA CYS A 120 13.58 0.16 -15.38
C CYS A 120 13.19 -0.71 -14.18
N ASP A 121 12.07 -0.39 -13.54
CA ASP A 121 11.66 -1.06 -12.31
C ASP A 121 10.55 -2.08 -12.60
N MET A 122 9.62 -1.84 -13.52
CA MET A 122 8.56 -2.82 -13.85
C MET A 122 9.04 -3.96 -14.76
N VAL A 123 10.15 -4.61 -14.44
CA VAL A 123 10.72 -5.70 -15.26
C VAL A 123 9.86 -6.97 -15.15
N LEU A 124 9.68 -7.64 -16.27
CA LEU A 124 9.05 -8.95 -16.37
C LEU A 124 10.05 -9.86 -17.09
N GLY A 125 10.67 -10.81 -16.40
CA GLY A 125 11.71 -11.64 -17.01
C GLY A 125 11.16 -12.95 -17.58
N ALA A 126 12.05 -13.72 -18.23
CA ALA A 126 11.69 -15.01 -18.80
C ALA A 126 11.27 -16.00 -17.69
N GLY A 127 10.10 -16.62 -17.85
CA GLY A 127 9.49 -17.50 -16.86
C GLY A 127 8.73 -16.76 -15.73
N GLY A 128 8.80 -15.42 -15.67
CA GLY A 128 8.03 -14.60 -14.76
C GLY A 128 6.54 -14.52 -15.13
N ARG A 129 5.75 -13.89 -14.27
CA ARG A 129 4.30 -13.69 -14.44
C ARG A 129 3.88 -12.25 -14.15
N VAL A 130 2.71 -11.90 -14.66
CA VAL A 130 2.00 -10.67 -14.30
C VAL A 130 0.82 -11.04 -13.42
N LYS A 131 0.62 -10.28 -12.35
CA LYS A 131 -0.57 -10.37 -11.51
C LYS A 131 -1.30 -9.03 -11.50
N VAL A 132 -2.62 -9.07 -11.65
CA VAL A 132 -3.52 -7.93 -11.49
C VAL A 132 -4.49 -8.26 -10.37
N MET A 133 -4.55 -7.42 -9.34
CA MET A 133 -5.51 -7.55 -8.26
C MET A 133 -6.48 -6.39 -8.28
N LEU A 134 -7.76 -6.72 -8.20
CA LEU A 134 -8.86 -5.79 -8.02
C LEU A 134 -9.24 -5.85 -6.54
N ILE A 135 -8.98 -4.77 -5.82
CA ILE A 135 -9.31 -4.63 -4.41
C ILE A 135 -10.61 -3.86 -4.34
N GLY A 136 -11.59 -4.45 -3.65
CA GLY A 136 -12.87 -3.81 -3.39
C GLY A 136 -13.19 -3.69 -1.92
N LEU A 137 -14.30 -3.02 -1.60
CA LEU A 137 -14.72 -2.81 -0.20
C LEU A 137 -15.11 -4.10 0.53
N ALA A 138 -15.72 -5.06 -0.19
CA ALA A 138 -16.24 -6.30 0.39
C ALA A 138 -15.60 -7.57 -0.19
N LYS A 139 -15.12 -7.51 -1.44
CA LYS A 139 -14.49 -8.63 -2.15
C LYS A 139 -13.32 -8.11 -2.96
N SER A 140 -12.35 -8.98 -3.18
CA SER A 140 -11.23 -8.73 -4.07
C SER A 140 -11.13 -9.88 -5.07
N TYR A 141 -10.67 -9.57 -6.27
CA TYR A 141 -10.45 -10.52 -7.36
C TYR A 141 -9.02 -10.43 -7.85
N GLU A 142 -8.49 -11.53 -8.36
CA GLU A 142 -7.16 -11.56 -8.94
C GLU A 142 -7.17 -12.24 -10.30
N TRP A 143 -6.19 -11.86 -11.10
CA TRP A 143 -5.81 -12.53 -12.33
C TRP A 143 -4.30 -12.69 -12.35
N VAL A 144 -3.84 -13.88 -12.73
CA VAL A 144 -2.41 -14.21 -12.85
C VAL A 144 -2.17 -14.77 -14.24
N SER A 145 -1.18 -14.23 -14.95
CA SER A 145 -0.81 -14.73 -16.26
C SER A 145 -0.16 -16.12 -16.17
N GLY A 146 -0.17 -16.86 -17.29
CA GLY A 146 0.81 -17.91 -17.48
C GLY A 146 2.25 -17.36 -17.45
N GLN A 147 3.24 -18.26 -17.38
CA GLN A 147 4.65 -17.87 -17.46
C GLN A 147 4.97 -17.25 -18.83
N ILE A 148 5.74 -16.18 -18.83
CA ILE A 148 6.10 -15.45 -20.05
C ILE A 148 7.45 -15.94 -20.57
N SER A 149 7.47 -16.59 -21.73
CA SER A 149 8.66 -17.31 -22.23
C SER A 149 9.85 -16.42 -22.54
N ALA A 150 9.64 -15.22 -23.08
CA ALA A 150 10.71 -14.29 -23.49
C ALA A 150 10.88 -13.09 -22.55
N GLY A 151 10.09 -13.01 -21.47
CA GLY A 151 9.96 -11.80 -20.66
C GLY A 151 9.43 -10.59 -21.44
N LYS A 152 9.54 -9.41 -20.84
CA LYS A 152 9.22 -8.10 -21.38
C LYS A 152 10.07 -7.04 -20.69
N THR A 153 10.87 -6.32 -21.48
CA THR A 153 11.48 -5.06 -21.08
C THR A 153 10.63 -3.90 -21.58
N TYR A 154 10.37 -2.93 -20.71
CA TYR A 154 9.70 -1.70 -21.07
C TYR A 154 10.75 -0.63 -21.39
N LEU A 155 10.55 0.10 -22.49
CA LEU A 155 11.34 1.26 -22.88
C LEU A 155 10.68 2.57 -22.39
N PRO A 156 11.46 3.58 -21.94
CA PRO A 156 10.97 4.91 -21.58
C PRO A 156 10.28 5.68 -22.71
N GLY A 157 9.34 6.55 -22.33
CA GLY A 157 8.58 7.40 -23.24
C GLY A 157 7.57 6.66 -24.12
N LYS A 158 7.20 5.43 -23.76
CA LYS A 158 6.28 4.60 -24.54
C LYS A 158 4.89 4.50 -23.89
N ARG A 159 3.93 4.03 -24.70
CA ARG A 159 2.58 3.69 -24.26
C ARG A 159 2.37 2.21 -24.56
N TYR A 160 2.07 1.45 -23.51
CA TYR A 160 1.78 0.03 -23.57
C TYR A 160 0.29 -0.20 -23.35
N THR A 161 -0.21 -1.29 -23.92
CA THR A 161 -1.60 -1.72 -23.76
C THR A 161 -1.60 -3.17 -23.33
N ALA A 162 -2.43 -3.49 -22.34
CA ALA A 162 -2.73 -4.85 -21.93
C ALA A 162 -4.23 -5.03 -21.74
N THR A 163 -4.71 -6.25 -21.95
CA THR A 163 -6.10 -6.62 -21.73
C THR A 163 -6.17 -7.83 -20.83
N VAL A 164 -7.01 -7.77 -19.79
CA VAL A 164 -7.44 -8.92 -18.99
C VAL A 164 -8.91 -9.12 -19.27
N ASN A 165 -9.23 -10.11 -20.11
CA ASN A 165 -10.60 -10.34 -20.60
C ASN A 165 -11.32 -11.50 -19.91
N MET A 166 -10.60 -12.40 -19.23
CA MET A 166 -11.21 -13.53 -18.50
C MET A 166 -10.23 -14.11 -17.49
N GLY A 167 -10.69 -15.07 -16.69
CA GLY A 167 -9.84 -15.79 -15.73
C GLY A 167 -9.71 -15.10 -14.36
N TRP A 168 -10.64 -14.20 -14.03
CA TRP A 168 -10.76 -13.67 -12.67
C TRP A 168 -11.10 -14.79 -11.69
N SER A 169 -10.31 -14.93 -10.63
CA SER A 169 -10.64 -15.73 -9.47
C SER A 169 -10.88 -14.83 -8.27
N THR A 170 -11.67 -15.29 -7.30
CA THR A 170 -11.68 -14.67 -5.97
C THR A 170 -10.24 -14.58 -5.49
N ALA A 171 -9.81 -13.40 -5.05
CA ALA A 171 -8.46 -13.25 -4.52
C ALA A 171 -8.31 -14.21 -3.34
N LYS A 172 -7.22 -14.97 -3.31
CA LYS A 172 -6.82 -15.67 -2.09
C LYS A 172 -6.71 -14.67 -0.96
N THR A 173 -6.92 -15.12 0.26
CA THR A 173 -6.63 -14.29 1.43
C THR A 173 -5.15 -13.94 1.42
N GLU A 174 -4.85 -12.70 1.06
CA GLU A 174 -3.51 -12.20 0.78
C GLU A 174 -3.23 -10.95 1.60
N PHE A 175 -2.11 -10.97 2.31
CA PHE A 175 -1.52 -9.80 2.89
C PHE A 175 -0.19 -9.48 2.20
N THR A 176 -0.08 -8.28 1.62
CA THR A 176 1.12 -7.83 0.91
C THR A 176 1.64 -6.53 1.49
N PHE A 177 2.94 -6.46 1.68
CA PHE A 177 3.67 -5.24 2.06
C PHE A 177 5.05 -5.22 1.39
N ALA A 178 5.63 -4.03 1.28
CA ALA A 178 6.95 -3.80 0.71
C ALA A 178 7.93 -3.39 1.81
N ILE A 179 9.15 -3.88 1.69
CA ILE A 179 10.28 -3.54 2.56
C ILE A 179 11.49 -3.12 1.71
N ASN A 180 12.42 -2.37 2.28
CA ASN A 180 13.70 -2.04 1.64
C ASN A 180 14.88 -2.36 2.57
N PRO A 181 15.17 -3.66 2.81
CA PRO A 181 16.26 -4.09 3.68
C PRO A 181 17.61 -3.60 3.16
N ASN A 182 18.55 -3.37 4.08
CA ASN A 182 19.96 -3.24 3.74
C ASN A 182 20.60 -4.61 3.43
N LYS A 183 21.83 -4.57 2.91
CA LYS A 183 22.65 -5.76 2.77
C LYS A 183 22.80 -6.48 4.12
N ASN A 184 22.68 -7.81 4.12
CA ASN A 184 22.83 -8.69 5.29
C ASN A 184 21.76 -8.45 6.37
N THR A 185 20.51 -8.25 5.96
CA THR A 185 19.38 -8.05 6.89
C THR A 185 18.63 -9.34 7.14
N ASN A 186 18.50 -9.77 8.40
CA ASN A 186 17.53 -10.80 8.78
C ASN A 186 16.19 -10.13 9.11
N TYR A 187 15.25 -10.15 8.15
CA TYR A 187 13.94 -9.56 8.33
C TYR A 187 13.00 -10.54 9.02
N GLN A 188 12.19 -10.04 9.96
CA GLN A 188 11.27 -10.85 10.76
C GLN A 188 9.84 -10.34 10.58
N ILE A 189 8.92 -11.25 10.28
CA ILE A 189 7.48 -10.94 10.32
C ILE A 189 7.04 -11.11 11.77
N LYS A 190 6.82 -9.99 12.46
CA LYS A 190 6.48 -9.95 13.89
C LYS A 190 4.98 -10.06 14.12
N LEU A 191 4.63 -10.69 15.22
CA LEU A 191 3.27 -10.84 15.71
C LEU A 191 2.99 -9.84 16.83
N LYS A 192 1.74 -9.40 16.94
CA LYS A 192 1.29 -8.57 18.06
C LYS A 192 1.43 -9.32 19.40
N GLU A 193 1.09 -10.60 19.39
CA GLU A 193 1.20 -11.49 20.54
C GLU A 193 2.46 -12.34 20.47
N THR A 194 3.11 -12.59 21.61
CA THR A 194 4.29 -13.46 21.69
C THR A 194 3.94 -14.92 21.44
N THR A 195 2.72 -15.34 21.80
CA THR A 195 2.24 -16.69 21.58
C THR A 195 0.96 -16.71 20.75
N THR A 196 0.89 -17.63 19.79
CA THR A 196 -0.33 -17.85 19.02
C THR A 196 -0.30 -19.18 18.29
N THR A 197 -1.47 -19.63 17.86
CA THR A 197 -1.62 -20.78 16.98
C THR A 197 -1.94 -20.29 15.57
N VAL A 198 -1.21 -20.78 14.58
CA VAL A 198 -1.45 -20.50 13.16
C VAL A 198 -2.80 -21.11 12.74
N PRO A 199 -3.77 -20.32 12.24
CA PRO A 199 -5.15 -20.77 12.05
C PRO A 199 -5.38 -21.62 10.80
N ALA A 200 -4.49 -21.53 9.81
CA ALA A 200 -4.55 -22.25 8.54
C ALA A 200 -3.16 -22.28 7.91
N ASP A 201 -2.94 -23.15 6.92
CA ASP A 201 -1.68 -23.16 6.19
C ASP A 201 -1.40 -21.78 5.60
N LEU A 202 -0.21 -21.25 5.88
CA LEU A 202 0.29 -20.00 5.35
C LEU A 202 1.40 -20.28 4.34
N THR A 203 1.41 -19.55 3.24
CA THR A 203 2.52 -19.53 2.27
C THR A 203 3.06 -18.12 2.15
N ILE A 204 4.34 -17.94 2.47
CA ILE A 204 5.04 -16.65 2.46
C ILE A 204 5.98 -16.63 1.26
N TYR A 205 5.76 -15.66 0.38
CA TYR A 205 6.68 -15.30 -0.68
C TYR A 205 7.49 -14.11 -0.21
N TRP A 206 8.80 -14.26 -0.15
CA TRP A 206 9.72 -13.24 0.39
C TRP A 206 10.15 -12.19 -0.65
N GLY A 207 9.50 -12.19 -1.82
CA GLY A 207 9.94 -11.36 -2.95
C GLY A 207 11.25 -11.83 -3.57
N GLU A 208 11.78 -12.97 -3.15
CA GLU A 208 12.91 -13.69 -3.74
C GLU A 208 12.92 -15.14 -3.25
N GLY A 209 13.64 -16.01 -3.97
CA GLY A 209 13.84 -17.40 -3.56
C GLY A 209 12.57 -18.26 -3.61
N GLN A 210 12.59 -19.36 -2.86
CA GLN A 210 11.44 -20.26 -2.75
C GLN A 210 10.50 -19.78 -1.64
N PRO A 211 9.17 -19.98 -1.79
CA PRO A 211 8.23 -19.64 -0.75
C PRO A 211 8.43 -20.51 0.49
N GLN A 212 8.18 -19.92 1.66
CA GLN A 212 8.14 -20.63 2.94
C GLN A 212 6.69 -21.00 3.28
N THR A 213 6.46 -22.24 3.71
CA THR A 213 5.16 -22.69 4.20
C THR A 213 5.15 -22.83 5.72
N ILE A 214 4.06 -22.44 6.36
CA ILE A 214 3.80 -22.69 7.79
C ILE A 214 2.49 -23.44 7.88
N SER A 215 2.50 -24.61 8.50
CA SER A 215 1.29 -25.44 8.60
C SER A 215 0.28 -24.88 9.60
N ALA A 216 -0.99 -25.17 9.37
CA ALA A 216 -2.05 -24.95 10.34
C ALA A 216 -1.70 -25.62 11.68
N ASN A 217 -2.12 -24.99 12.78
CA ASN A 217 -1.89 -25.43 14.16
C ASN A 217 -0.45 -25.34 14.67
N THR A 218 0.51 -24.84 13.86
CA THR A 218 1.84 -24.49 14.35
C THR A 218 1.72 -23.50 15.51
N GLN A 219 2.38 -23.82 16.62
CA GLN A 219 2.49 -22.94 17.78
C GLN A 219 3.68 -22.01 17.59
N ILE A 220 3.42 -20.71 17.67
CA ILE A 220 4.46 -19.67 17.76
C ILE A 220 4.54 -19.25 19.23
N THR A 221 5.76 -19.12 19.76
CA THR A 221 5.99 -18.81 21.19
C THR A 221 6.97 -17.65 21.41
N ASN A 222 7.53 -17.09 20.34
CA ASN A 222 8.54 -16.04 20.38
C ASN A 222 8.11 -14.75 19.66
N GLY A 223 6.84 -14.64 19.26
CA GLY A 223 6.29 -13.48 18.54
C GLY A 223 6.81 -13.31 17.11
N ILE A 224 7.50 -14.31 16.53
CA ILE A 224 8.03 -14.24 15.17
C ILE A 224 7.31 -15.29 14.32
N LEU A 225 6.54 -14.84 13.34
CA LEU A 225 5.83 -15.73 12.41
C LEU A 225 6.83 -16.46 11.51
N ALA A 226 7.77 -15.71 10.94
CA ALA A 226 8.79 -16.21 10.05
C ALA A 226 9.96 -15.22 9.95
N SER A 227 11.08 -15.68 9.39
CA SER A 227 12.25 -14.83 9.13
C SER A 227 12.89 -15.19 7.81
N HIS A 228 13.49 -14.21 7.15
CA HIS A 228 14.23 -14.39 5.90
C HIS A 228 15.44 -13.47 5.88
N TYR A 229 16.54 -13.98 5.34
CA TYR A 229 17.80 -13.28 5.27
C TYR A 229 18.04 -12.72 3.87
N TYR A 230 18.19 -11.39 3.78
CA TYR A 230 18.47 -10.67 2.54
C TYR A 230 19.96 -10.33 2.43
N ASP A 231 20.63 -10.96 1.47
CA ASP A 231 22.05 -10.75 1.17
C ASP A 231 22.36 -9.45 0.41
N THR A 232 21.32 -8.79 -0.10
CA THR A 232 21.44 -7.58 -0.93
C THR A 232 20.50 -6.49 -0.42
N LYS A 233 20.90 -5.23 -0.64
CA LYS A 233 20.00 -4.08 -0.43
C LYS A 233 18.99 -4.02 -1.57
N GLY A 234 17.75 -3.62 -1.26
CA GLY A 234 16.77 -3.25 -2.28
C GLY A 234 15.35 -3.55 -1.87
N GLU A 235 14.39 -3.01 -2.62
CA GLU A 235 12.97 -3.20 -2.35
C GLU A 235 12.55 -4.66 -2.59
N ARG A 236 11.73 -5.20 -1.69
CA ARG A 236 11.16 -6.55 -1.76
C ARG A 236 9.69 -6.49 -1.40
N ILE A 237 8.88 -7.23 -2.16
CA ILE A 237 7.45 -7.38 -1.88
C ILE A 237 7.23 -8.72 -1.20
N ILE A 238 6.83 -8.67 0.07
CA ILE A 238 6.46 -9.86 0.82
C ILE A 238 4.96 -10.09 0.66
N THR A 239 4.58 -11.31 0.29
CA THR A 239 3.18 -11.71 0.14
C THR A 239 2.91 -12.94 1.00
N ILE A 240 1.94 -12.84 1.91
CA ILE A 240 1.47 -13.94 2.75
C ILE A 240 0.10 -14.38 2.26
N TYR A 241 -0.01 -15.63 1.84
CA TYR A 241 -1.29 -16.28 1.53
C TYR A 241 -1.75 -17.13 2.70
N SER A 242 -3.04 -17.05 3.01
CA SER A 242 -3.70 -17.99 3.92
C SER A 242 -4.61 -18.95 3.15
N ALA A 243 -4.57 -20.23 3.52
CA ALA A 243 -5.51 -21.23 3.04
C ALA A 243 -6.94 -21.04 3.61
N GLN A 244 -7.11 -20.19 4.63
CA GLN A 244 -8.44 -19.81 5.14
C GLN A 244 -9.04 -18.70 4.27
N GLY A 245 -9.90 -19.11 3.34
CA GLY A 245 -10.61 -18.21 2.43
C GLY A 245 -11.82 -17.49 3.05
N GLU A 246 -12.38 -17.99 4.16
CA GLU A 246 -13.60 -17.42 4.74
C GLU A 246 -13.29 -16.13 5.52
N PRO A 247 -13.80 -14.96 5.09
CA PRO A 247 -13.43 -13.67 5.68
C PRO A 247 -13.99 -13.44 7.09
N THR A 248 -14.96 -14.24 7.52
CA THR A 248 -15.53 -14.19 8.88
C THR A 248 -14.74 -15.01 9.88
N LEU A 249 -13.85 -15.91 9.43
CA LEU A 249 -12.99 -16.72 10.27
C LEU A 249 -11.62 -16.04 10.47
N LYS A 250 -10.90 -16.43 11.52
CA LYS A 250 -9.50 -16.01 11.71
C LYS A 250 -8.66 -16.56 10.57
N GLN A 251 -8.13 -15.69 9.71
CA GLN A 251 -7.41 -16.11 8.52
C GLN A 251 -5.89 -16.13 8.73
N MET A 252 -5.38 -15.30 9.62
CA MET A 252 -3.96 -15.30 9.97
C MET A 252 -3.74 -14.77 11.40
N PRO A 253 -2.57 -15.01 12.00
CA PRO A 253 -2.19 -14.34 13.24
C PRO A 253 -2.09 -12.82 13.07
N GLN A 254 -2.39 -12.07 14.14
CA GLN A 254 -2.26 -10.62 14.12
C GLN A 254 -0.80 -10.19 14.03
N LEU A 255 -0.49 -9.40 13.01
CA LEU A 255 0.85 -8.87 12.77
C LEU A 255 1.06 -7.53 13.49
N THR A 256 2.32 -7.17 13.73
CA THR A 256 2.74 -5.83 14.10
C THR A 256 3.97 -5.43 13.31
N PHE A 257 4.06 -4.15 12.98
CA PHE A 257 5.20 -3.50 12.34
C PHE A 257 5.87 -2.50 13.27
N GLN A 258 5.59 -2.54 14.57
CA GLN A 258 6.22 -1.66 15.54
C GLN A 258 7.75 -1.65 15.37
N ASP A 259 8.29 -0.45 15.22
CA ASP A 259 9.70 -0.13 14.99
C ASP A 259 10.31 -0.83 13.75
N ASP A 260 9.47 -1.14 12.75
CA ASP A 260 9.93 -1.68 11.47
C ASP A 260 10.49 -0.57 10.57
N ASN A 261 11.79 -0.35 10.69
CA ASN A 261 12.53 0.61 9.87
C ASN A 261 12.75 0.14 8.42
N TRP A 262 12.36 -1.08 8.05
CA TRP A 262 12.49 -1.56 6.67
C TRP A 262 11.18 -1.47 5.91
N LEU A 263 10.04 -1.41 6.60
CA LEU A 263 8.72 -1.27 5.99
C LEU A 263 8.61 0.04 5.20
N THR A 264 8.32 -0.06 3.91
CA THR A 264 8.15 1.10 3.02
C THR A 264 6.69 1.32 2.62
N ALA A 265 5.90 0.25 2.49
CA ALA A 265 4.49 0.34 2.15
C ALA A 265 3.69 -0.89 2.61
N VAL A 266 2.42 -0.71 2.94
CA VAL A 266 1.43 -1.78 3.02
C VAL A 266 0.55 -1.71 1.76
N LEU A 267 0.40 -2.82 1.05
CA LEU A 267 -0.19 -2.83 -0.29
C LEU A 267 -1.63 -3.35 -0.32
N THR A 268 -1.96 -4.31 0.55
CA THR A 268 -3.32 -4.86 0.68
C THR A 268 -3.87 -4.70 2.10
N PRO A 269 -5.20 -4.65 2.27
CA PRO A 269 -5.80 -4.62 3.60
C PRO A 269 -5.39 -5.83 4.46
N PHE A 270 -5.40 -5.66 5.77
CA PHE A 270 -5.19 -6.78 6.69
C PHE A 270 -6.32 -7.81 6.51
N PRO A 271 -5.99 -9.10 6.44
CA PRO A 271 -6.96 -10.16 6.63
C PRO A 271 -7.62 -10.12 8.02
N ASN A 272 -8.67 -10.91 8.20
CA ASN A 272 -9.31 -11.03 9.51
C ASN A 272 -8.38 -11.77 10.50
N PHE A 273 -8.01 -11.11 11.59
CA PHE A 273 -7.14 -11.64 12.65
C PHE A 273 -7.89 -12.42 13.73
N GLY A 274 -9.21 -12.55 13.59
CA GLY A 274 -10.08 -13.34 14.44
C GLY A 274 -10.77 -12.54 15.53
N PRO A 275 -11.67 -13.20 16.28
CA PRO A 275 -12.55 -12.54 17.24
C PRO A 275 -11.82 -11.99 18.48
N THR A 276 -10.56 -12.37 18.69
CA THR A 276 -9.75 -11.94 19.84
C THR A 276 -8.84 -10.75 19.51
N ALA A 277 -8.77 -10.32 18.25
CA ALA A 277 -7.98 -9.17 17.86
C ALA A 277 -8.77 -7.89 18.18
N THR A 278 -8.45 -7.25 19.31
CA THR A 278 -9.09 -6.01 19.78
C THR A 278 -8.13 -4.81 19.79
N ASP A 279 -6.84 -5.04 19.58
CA ASP A 279 -5.78 -4.06 19.83
C ASP A 279 -4.81 -3.86 18.64
N PHE A 280 -4.87 -2.71 17.97
CA PHE A 280 -3.89 -2.22 17.00
C PHE A 280 -2.96 -1.14 17.56
N SER A 281 -2.87 -1.01 18.87
CA SER A 281 -1.92 -0.09 19.48
C SER A 281 -0.50 -0.38 18.99
N TRP A 282 0.19 0.71 18.65
CA TRP A 282 1.57 0.76 18.18
C TRP A 282 1.86 -0.02 16.88
N CYS A 283 0.82 -0.45 16.14
CA CYS A 283 0.97 -1.36 14.99
C CYS A 283 2.02 -0.92 13.96
N PHE A 284 2.10 0.37 13.64
CA PHE A 284 3.12 0.98 12.77
C PHE A 284 3.97 2.03 13.51
N SER A 285 3.98 2.02 14.84
CA SER A 285 4.74 3.01 15.60
C SER A 285 6.20 3.00 15.17
N SER A 286 6.74 4.21 14.98
CA SER A 286 8.12 4.45 14.56
C SER A 286 8.51 3.77 13.23
N CYS A 287 7.54 3.42 12.37
CA CYS A 287 7.83 3.03 10.99
C CYS A 287 8.24 4.26 10.17
N GLU A 288 9.46 4.75 10.36
CA GLU A 288 9.88 6.02 9.76
C GLU A 288 9.96 5.96 8.24
N ASN A 289 10.20 4.79 7.64
CA ASN A 289 10.24 4.65 6.18
C ASN A 289 8.89 4.29 5.55
N LEU A 290 7.83 4.10 6.35
CA LEU A 290 6.51 3.77 5.86
C LEU A 290 5.90 5.00 5.18
N THR A 291 5.71 4.91 3.87
CA THR A 291 5.17 6.00 3.05
C THR A 291 3.69 5.83 2.75
N HIS A 292 3.19 4.59 2.78
CA HIS A 292 1.87 4.27 2.27
C HIS A 292 1.16 3.13 3.00
N ILE A 293 -0.16 3.28 3.19
CA ILE A 293 -1.07 2.22 3.64
C ILE A 293 -2.36 2.24 2.80
N PRO A 294 -2.98 1.06 2.52
CA PRO A 294 -4.12 0.99 1.61
C PRO A 294 -5.40 1.52 2.27
N ALA A 295 -6.31 2.02 1.43
CA ALA A 295 -7.68 2.32 1.86
C ALA A 295 -8.32 1.08 2.50
N GLY A 296 -9.04 1.28 3.60
CA GLY A 296 -9.71 0.20 4.30
C GLY A 296 -8.79 -0.86 4.91
N LEU A 297 -7.53 -0.53 5.19
CA LEU A 297 -6.55 -1.43 5.81
C LEU A 297 -7.12 -2.26 6.97
N PHE A 298 -7.98 -1.65 7.78
CA PHE A 298 -8.54 -2.23 9.00
C PHE A 298 -9.96 -2.80 8.86
N HIS A 299 -10.53 -2.83 7.66
CA HIS A 299 -11.96 -3.17 7.46
C HIS A 299 -12.33 -4.58 7.91
N ASN A 300 -11.43 -5.55 7.78
CA ASN A 300 -11.71 -6.95 8.13
C ASN A 300 -11.59 -7.22 9.65
N ASN A 301 -11.12 -6.26 10.44
CA ASN A 301 -10.89 -6.39 11.87
C ASN A 301 -11.90 -5.52 12.63
N THR A 302 -13.17 -5.96 12.62
CA THR A 302 -14.32 -5.16 13.08
C THR A 302 -14.46 -5.06 14.60
N LEU A 303 -13.68 -5.82 15.35
CA LEU A 303 -13.69 -5.81 16.83
C LEU A 303 -12.58 -4.95 17.43
N ILE A 304 -11.68 -4.39 16.62
CA ILE A 304 -10.61 -3.54 17.11
C ILE A 304 -11.19 -2.23 17.64
N ASN A 305 -10.83 -1.91 18.88
CA ASN A 305 -11.19 -0.67 19.53
C ASN A 305 -10.00 0.10 20.12
N ASP A 306 -8.80 -0.49 20.14
CA ASP A 306 -7.57 0.22 20.48
C ASP A 306 -6.70 0.50 19.25
N PHE A 307 -6.40 1.78 19.01
CA PHE A 307 -5.52 2.30 17.96
C PHE A 307 -4.44 3.22 18.57
N GLU A 308 -4.19 3.14 19.87
CA GLU A 308 -3.21 3.99 20.55
C GLU A 308 -1.85 3.94 19.86
N GLY A 309 -1.35 5.11 19.45
CA GLY A 309 -0.05 5.22 18.82
C GLY A 309 0.12 4.38 17.56
N CYS A 310 -0.97 3.93 16.91
CA CYS A 310 -0.90 3.00 15.79
C CYS A 310 0.03 3.49 14.67
N CYS A 311 0.02 4.77 14.34
CA CYS A 311 0.94 5.42 13.38
C CYS A 311 1.81 6.50 14.06
N TYR A 312 2.14 6.32 15.34
CA TYR A 312 3.00 7.24 16.11
C TYR A 312 4.37 7.39 15.43
N HIS A 313 4.83 8.62 15.18
CA HIS A 313 6.08 8.92 14.44
C HIS A 313 6.23 8.22 13.07
N CYS A 314 5.13 7.92 12.39
CA CYS A 314 5.16 7.61 10.96
C CYS A 314 5.43 8.88 10.14
N THR A 315 6.64 9.43 10.27
CA THR A 315 6.96 10.82 9.83
C THR A 315 6.96 11.02 8.31
N TYR A 316 6.98 9.95 7.52
CA TYR A 316 6.86 9.96 6.06
C TYR A 316 5.55 9.34 5.55
N LEU A 317 4.63 8.94 6.42
CA LEU A 317 3.37 8.32 6.01
C LEU A 317 2.42 9.38 5.41
N TYR A 318 2.00 9.13 4.18
CA TYR A 318 0.94 9.87 3.51
C TYR A 318 -0.42 9.26 3.81
N ILE A 319 -1.35 10.08 4.31
CA ILE A 319 -2.70 9.64 4.63
C ILE A 319 -3.62 9.86 3.43
N LYS A 320 -3.94 8.76 2.76
CA LYS A 320 -4.88 8.75 1.64
C LYS A 320 -6.34 8.92 2.14
N PRO A 321 -7.19 9.66 1.40
CA PRO A 321 -8.63 9.58 1.58
C PRO A 321 -9.13 8.13 1.50
N GLY A 322 -10.06 7.76 2.38
CA GLY A 322 -10.63 6.41 2.42
C GLY A 322 -9.85 5.40 3.26
N LEU A 323 -8.83 5.82 4.03
CA LEU A 323 -8.24 4.98 5.09
C LEU A 323 -9.31 4.44 6.04
N PHE A 324 -10.25 5.32 6.41
CA PHE A 324 -11.50 5.01 7.08
C PHE A 324 -12.69 5.52 6.23
N PRO A 325 -13.94 5.13 6.56
CA PRO A 325 -15.13 5.59 5.85
C PRO A 325 -15.30 7.13 5.80
N ALA A 326 -16.34 7.58 5.09
CA ALA A 326 -16.62 9.01 4.96
C ALA A 326 -17.06 9.65 6.29
N GLU A 327 -17.06 10.99 6.30
CA GLU A 327 -17.56 11.83 7.40
C GLU A 327 -18.95 11.38 7.89
N GLY A 328 -19.19 11.48 9.21
CA GLY A 328 -20.49 11.14 9.81
C GLY A 328 -20.80 9.63 9.87
N SER A 329 -19.82 8.76 9.58
CA SER A 329 -20.01 7.32 9.62
C SER A 329 -20.21 6.77 11.05
N ASN A 330 -20.97 5.67 11.14
CA ASN A 330 -21.15 4.86 12.36
C ASN A 330 -20.22 3.62 12.40
N PHE A 331 -19.19 3.58 11.55
CA PHE A 331 -18.32 2.42 11.38
C PHE A 331 -17.65 1.90 12.68
N PHE A 332 -17.36 2.81 13.62
CA PHE A 332 -16.80 2.47 14.94
C PHE A 332 -17.83 2.42 16.06
N ALA A 333 -19.10 2.77 15.80
CA ALA A 333 -20.11 2.96 16.84
C ALA A 333 -20.41 1.69 17.65
N ASN A 334 -20.20 0.51 17.06
CA ASN A 334 -20.50 -0.79 17.67
C ASN A 334 -19.24 -1.51 18.21
N ARG A 335 -18.11 -0.81 18.35
CA ARG A 335 -16.83 -1.41 18.79
C ARG A 335 -16.51 -1.20 20.28
N GLY A 336 -17.40 -0.52 21.01
CA GLY A 336 -17.18 -0.16 22.41
C GLY A 336 -16.36 1.12 22.57
N ASP A 337 -15.72 1.27 23.73
CA ASP A 337 -14.85 2.39 24.03
C ASP A 337 -13.62 2.37 23.11
N MET A 338 -13.36 3.48 22.43
CA MET A 338 -12.28 3.58 21.45
C MET A 338 -11.08 4.31 22.04
N ASN A 339 -9.87 3.83 21.78
CA ASN A 339 -8.63 4.52 22.09
C ASN A 339 -7.91 4.95 20.82
N TRP A 340 -7.83 6.25 20.59
CA TRP A 340 -7.15 6.92 19.47
C TRP A 340 -5.94 7.73 19.93
N SER A 341 -5.55 7.61 21.20
CA SER A 341 -4.48 8.42 21.78
C SER A 341 -3.23 8.34 20.93
N ASN A 342 -2.67 9.49 20.55
CA ASN A 342 -1.44 9.56 19.74
C ASN A 342 -1.46 8.80 18.40
N CYS A 343 -2.61 8.31 17.92
CA CYS A 343 -2.69 7.38 16.79
C CYS A 343 -1.98 7.89 15.54
N PHE A 344 -2.07 9.17 15.22
CA PHE A 344 -1.45 9.84 14.07
C PHE A 344 -0.48 10.94 14.49
N ASN A 345 0.10 10.85 15.70
CA ASN A 345 1.02 11.86 16.20
C ASN A 345 2.26 11.93 15.29
N LYS A 346 2.60 13.14 14.84
CA LYS A 346 3.68 13.45 13.89
C LYS A 346 3.60 12.70 12.56
N VAL A 347 2.42 12.17 12.20
CA VAL A 347 2.26 11.52 10.90
C VAL A 347 2.56 12.50 9.77
N GLY A 348 3.37 12.07 8.81
CA GLY A 348 3.75 12.88 7.66
C GLY A 348 4.48 14.20 7.99
N GLU A 349 5.02 14.38 9.20
CA GLU A 349 5.72 15.60 9.64
C GLU A 349 6.84 16.02 8.67
N LYS A 350 7.52 15.05 8.04
CA LYS A 350 8.62 15.27 7.10
C LYS A 350 8.16 15.44 5.65
N LEU A 351 6.86 15.36 5.36
CA LEU A 351 6.31 15.55 4.01
C LEU A 351 5.99 17.03 3.72
N ALA A 352 6.02 17.41 2.44
CA ALA A 352 5.48 18.71 2.02
C ALA A 352 3.94 18.73 2.09
N ASN A 353 3.32 17.57 1.82
CA ASN A 353 1.90 17.31 1.88
C ASN A 353 1.70 15.89 2.43
N ALA A 354 1.01 15.76 3.56
CA ALA A 354 0.76 14.47 4.23
C ALA A 354 -0.61 13.86 3.89
N GLY A 355 -1.32 14.39 2.90
CA GLY A 355 -2.66 13.95 2.54
C GLY A 355 -3.72 14.48 3.49
N THR A 356 -4.85 13.77 3.60
CA THR A 356 -6.04 14.26 4.31
C THR A 356 -6.34 13.37 5.50
N ALA A 357 -6.38 13.95 6.70
CA ALA A 357 -6.71 13.24 7.93
C ALA A 357 -8.10 12.58 7.82
N PRO A 358 -8.29 11.33 8.31
CA PRO A 358 -9.62 10.77 8.44
C PRO A 358 -10.45 11.63 9.40
N PRO A 359 -11.73 11.93 9.10
CA PRO A 359 -12.56 12.86 9.87
C PRO A 359 -13.12 12.21 11.15
N LEU A 360 -12.25 11.63 11.97
CA LEU A 360 -12.62 10.81 13.15
C LEU A 360 -13.49 11.56 14.16
N TRP A 361 -13.33 12.87 14.27
CA TRP A 361 -14.12 13.73 15.17
C TRP A 361 -15.59 13.85 14.77
N THR A 362 -15.95 13.43 13.56
CA THR A 362 -17.32 13.52 13.02
C THR A 362 -18.14 12.25 13.22
N TYR A 363 -17.51 11.16 13.67
CA TYR A 363 -18.16 9.85 13.69
C TYR A 363 -19.13 9.71 14.87
N GLY A 364 -20.20 8.95 14.62
CA GLY A 364 -21.11 8.53 15.66
C GLY A 364 -20.41 7.58 16.63
N ARG A 365 -20.49 7.88 17.93
CA ARG A 365 -19.82 7.09 18.98
C ARG A 365 -20.68 5.96 19.56
N GLY A 366 -21.96 5.90 19.20
CA GLY A 366 -22.89 4.86 19.70
C GLY A 366 -23.10 4.86 21.22
N GLY A 367 -22.81 5.97 21.91
CA GLY A 367 -22.85 6.06 23.38
C GLY A 367 -21.55 5.66 24.10
N ASN A 368 -20.52 5.24 23.36
CA ASN A 368 -19.23 4.83 23.94
C ASN A 368 -18.32 6.02 24.25
N LYS A 369 -17.38 5.82 25.18
CA LYS A 369 -16.34 6.78 25.53
C LYS A 369 -15.14 6.61 24.61
N TRP A 370 -14.70 7.72 24.04
CA TRP A 370 -13.54 7.73 23.16
C TRP A 370 -12.42 8.54 23.82
N THR A 371 -11.23 7.97 23.86
CA THR A 371 -9.99 8.64 24.27
C THR A 371 -9.22 8.98 23.01
N TYR A 372 -8.85 10.24 22.79
CA TYR A 372 -8.27 10.71 21.52
C TYR A 372 -7.21 11.80 21.71
N THR A 373 -6.63 11.84 22.92
CA THR A 373 -5.62 12.81 23.30
C THR A 373 -4.46 12.79 22.30
N ASP A 374 -4.12 13.97 21.79
CA ASP A 374 -2.97 14.17 20.90
C ASP A 374 -2.94 13.27 19.66
N CYS A 375 -4.11 12.75 19.23
CA CYS A 375 -4.22 11.85 18.08
C CYS A 375 -3.51 12.38 16.84
N PHE A 376 -3.64 13.67 16.52
CA PHE A 376 -3.00 14.32 15.35
C PHE A 376 -1.93 15.35 15.74
N LYS A 377 -1.44 15.32 16.98
CA LYS A 377 -0.44 16.30 17.43
C LYS A 377 0.82 16.23 16.57
N GLY A 378 1.29 17.38 16.09
CA GLY A 378 2.47 17.46 15.23
C GLY A 378 2.25 17.05 13.77
N ALA A 379 1.05 16.61 13.37
CA ALA A 379 0.73 16.25 11.99
C ALA A 379 0.38 17.48 11.12
N ILE A 380 1.19 18.54 11.20
CA ILE A 380 0.92 19.88 10.65
C ILE A 380 0.89 19.95 9.11
N ARG A 381 1.27 18.85 8.45
CA ARG A 381 1.35 18.73 6.98
C ARG A 381 0.09 18.11 6.36
N LEU A 382 -0.90 17.74 7.18
CA LEU A 382 -2.21 17.27 6.72
C LEU A 382 -2.97 18.43 6.08
N THR A 383 -3.58 18.19 4.91
CA THR A 383 -4.26 19.22 4.12
C THR A 383 -5.47 19.83 4.83
N ASN A 384 -6.09 19.09 5.74
CA ASN A 384 -7.22 19.52 6.57
C ASN A 384 -6.82 19.75 8.03
N TYR A 385 -5.53 19.95 8.35
CA TYR A 385 -5.06 20.12 9.73
C TYR A 385 -5.81 21.22 10.51
N SER A 386 -6.15 22.33 9.84
CA SER A 386 -6.93 23.43 10.41
C SER A 386 -8.36 23.04 10.79
N SER A 387 -8.92 22.00 10.18
CA SER A 387 -10.27 21.48 10.47
C SER A 387 -10.28 20.45 11.59
N ILE A 388 -9.12 19.95 12.01
CA ILE A 388 -8.99 18.98 13.11
C ILE A 388 -9.17 19.74 14.43
N PRO A 389 -10.10 19.33 15.31
CA PRO A 389 -10.30 20.00 16.59
C PRO A 389 -9.05 20.00 17.47
N ALA A 390 -8.84 21.07 18.24
CA ALA A 390 -7.71 21.17 19.16
C ALA A 390 -7.67 20.02 20.20
N SER A 391 -8.83 19.50 20.61
CA SER A 391 -8.92 18.36 21.53
C SER A 391 -8.39 17.04 20.94
N TRP A 392 -8.20 16.96 19.63
CA TRP A 392 -7.56 15.84 18.93
C TRP A 392 -6.07 16.12 18.62
N GLY A 393 -5.50 17.23 19.12
CA GLY A 393 -4.13 17.67 18.76
C GLY A 393 -4.04 18.39 17.41
N GLY A 394 -5.19 18.82 16.86
CA GLY A 394 -5.31 19.52 15.58
C GLY A 394 -5.06 21.02 15.64
N GLY A 395 -5.16 21.67 14.48
CA GLY A 395 -4.91 23.09 14.33
C GLY A 395 -5.98 24.01 14.94
N GLY A 396 -7.21 23.50 15.14
CA GLY A 396 -8.32 24.18 15.81
C GLY A 396 -8.63 25.59 15.25
N GLN A 397 -9.68 25.72 14.45
CA GLN A 397 -10.32 27.03 14.23
C GLN A 397 -11.42 27.28 15.26
#